data_AF-X1GD15-F1
#
_entry.id   AF-X1GD15-F1
#
_cell.length_a   1.000
_cell.length_b   1.000
_cell.length_c   1.000
_cell.angle_alpha   90.00
_cell.angle_beta   90.00
_cell.angle_gamma   90.00
#
_symmetry.space_group_name_H-M   'P 1'
#
loop_
_entity.id
_entity.type
_entity.pdbx_description
1 polymer ?
#
loop_
_entity_poly.entity_id
_entity_poly.type
_entity_poly.pdbx_seq_one_letter_code
_entity_poly.pdbx_strand_id
1 'polypeptide(L)'
;MQKLGLGEIICIEGPHIPYDIEPLSRKFPNIRFLLLQDKASVGEKINLGIDEARSRLVLVAWSDMKISFSLSLTKVLEKIGGAETLCTVPLLKNQTSEIVPSIQIPAFIKGKLKLIPKEPVEEGMKTLFPFDYCGVYSKDKYLLTGGFDHLMTNPYWQ
;
A
#
# COMPACT_ATOMS: atom_id res chain seq x y z
N MET A 1 18.54 -8.59 1.33
CA MET A 1 17.65 -8.00 0.32
C MET A 1 17.46 -8.91 -0.89
N GLN A 2 18.52 -9.32 -1.62
CA GLN A 2 18.40 -10.29 -2.74
C GLN A 2 17.75 -11.64 -2.37
N LYS A 3 17.87 -12.10 -1.11
CA LYS A 3 17.25 -13.33 -0.62
C LYS A 3 15.72 -13.29 -0.44
N LEU A 4 15.08 -12.11 -0.52
CA LEU A 4 13.62 -11.97 -0.37
C LEU A 4 12.87 -11.82 -1.71
N GLY A 5 13.57 -11.68 -2.84
CA GLY A 5 12.92 -11.38 -4.12
C GLY A 5 12.30 -9.97 -4.21
N LEU A 6 12.59 -9.10 -3.24
CA LEU A 6 12.22 -7.68 -3.28
C LEU A 6 13.11 -6.98 -4.31
N GLY A 7 12.49 -6.43 -5.36
CA GLY A 7 13.21 -5.81 -6.49
C GLY A 7 13.84 -4.47 -6.12
N GLU A 8 13.03 -3.51 -5.66
CA GLU A 8 13.48 -2.20 -5.23
C GLU A 8 12.59 -1.68 -4.09
N ILE A 9 13.07 -0.65 -3.38
CA ILE A 9 12.30 0.06 -2.37
C ILE A 9 12.29 1.53 -2.77
N ILE A 10 11.09 2.10 -2.87
CA ILE A 10 10.88 3.52 -3.14
C ILE A 10 10.32 4.16 -1.87
N CYS A 11 11.02 5.18 -1.37
CA CYS A 11 10.62 5.96 -0.22
C CYS A 11 10.26 7.36 -0.72
N ILE A 12 9.03 7.80 -0.48
CA ILE A 12 8.50 9.06 -0.99
C ILE A 12 8.37 10.05 0.15
N GLU A 13 9.20 11.08 0.11
CA GLU A 13 9.36 12.07 1.15
C GLU A 13 9.07 13.47 0.60
N GLY A 14 8.67 14.41 1.47
CA GLY A 14 8.50 15.81 1.11
C GLY A 14 7.17 16.44 1.58
N PRO A 15 7.05 17.77 1.42
CA PRO A 15 8.05 18.69 0.86
C PRO A 15 9.15 19.11 1.85
N HIS A 16 8.99 18.80 3.14
CA HIS A 16 10.09 18.98 4.09
C HIS A 16 11.09 17.83 3.89
N ILE A 17 12.27 18.16 3.35
CA ILE A 17 13.41 17.25 3.31
C ILE A 17 13.90 17.10 4.76
N PRO A 18 13.77 15.91 5.38
CA PRO A 18 14.42 15.68 6.68
C PRO A 18 15.93 15.85 6.48
N TYR A 19 16.61 16.53 7.41
CA TYR A 19 18.07 16.70 7.40
C TYR A 19 18.85 15.37 7.31
N ASP A 20 18.18 14.23 7.58
CA ASP A 20 18.75 12.90 7.64
C ASP A 20 18.69 12.08 6.35
N ILE A 21 18.15 12.60 5.23
CA ILE A 21 18.04 11.81 3.97
C ILE A 21 19.41 11.44 3.40
N GLU A 22 20.38 12.34 3.42
CA GLU A 22 21.73 12.06 2.89
C GLU A 22 22.44 10.93 3.66
N PRO A 23 22.49 10.94 5.01
CA PRO A 23 22.96 9.80 5.79
C PRO A 23 22.19 8.50 5.50
N LEU A 24 20.86 8.57 5.39
CA LEU A 24 20.01 7.40 5.13
C LEU A 24 20.26 6.80 3.74
N SER A 25 20.41 7.64 2.72
CA SER A 25 20.72 7.23 1.35
C SER A 25 22.07 6.52 1.28
N ARG A 26 23.09 7.04 1.98
CA ARG A 26 24.41 6.38 2.07
C ARG A 26 24.35 5.05 2.82
N LYS A 27 23.54 4.99 3.88
CA LYS A 27 23.37 3.78 4.71
C LYS A 27 22.58 2.68 3.98
N PHE A 28 21.63 3.07 3.13
CA PHE A 28 20.73 2.16 2.43
C PHE A 28 20.74 2.43 0.91
N PRO A 29 21.82 2.06 0.20
CA PRO A 29 21.99 2.37 -1.23
C PRO A 29 20.97 1.70 -2.15
N ASN A 30 20.25 0.69 -1.65
CA ASN A 30 19.20 -0.01 -2.40
C ASN A 30 17.82 0.66 -2.30
N ILE A 31 17.70 1.75 -1.55
CA ILE A 31 16.47 2.52 -1.41
C ILE A 31 16.56 3.75 -2.32
N ARG A 32 15.56 3.93 -3.18
CA ARG A 32 15.37 5.14 -3.98
C ARG A 32 14.51 6.12 -3.18
N PHE A 33 15.05 7.29 -2.88
CA PHE A 33 14.29 8.36 -2.24
C PHE A 33 13.75 9.29 -3.33
N LEU A 34 12.43 9.46 -3.37
CA LEU A 34 11.74 10.45 -4.22
C LEU A 34 11.36 11.64 -3.33
N LEU A 35 12.02 12.77 -3.55
CA LEU A 35 11.80 14.00 -2.78
C LEU A 35 10.84 14.93 -3.53
N LEU A 36 9.63 15.08 -3.00
CA LEU A 36 8.62 15.97 -3.54
C LEU A 36 8.97 17.42 -3.23
N GLN A 37 8.80 18.31 -4.21
CA GLN A 37 8.97 19.75 -4.03
C GLN A 37 7.73 20.39 -3.39
N ASP A 38 6.55 19.89 -3.76
CA ASP A 38 5.26 20.37 -3.29
C ASP A 38 4.58 19.36 -2.37
N LYS A 39 3.57 19.82 -1.63
CA LYS A 39 2.71 18.93 -0.84
C LYS A 39 1.91 18.05 -1.79
N ALA A 40 1.88 16.76 -1.50
CA ALA A 40 1.05 15.77 -2.17
C ALA A 40 0.24 14.98 -1.15
N SER A 41 -0.98 14.61 -1.51
CA SER A 41 -1.82 13.69 -0.75
C SER A 41 -1.17 12.31 -0.66
N VAL A 42 -1.69 11.46 0.23
CA VAL A 42 -1.21 10.07 0.33
C VAL A 42 -1.49 9.32 -0.98
N GLY A 43 -2.67 9.55 -1.56
CA GLY A 43 -3.03 8.97 -2.86
C GLY A 43 -2.08 9.39 -3.99
N GLU A 44 -1.73 10.67 -4.07
CA GLU A 44 -0.78 11.18 -5.06
C GLU A 44 0.62 10.58 -4.88
N LYS A 45 1.08 10.43 -3.62
CA LYS A 45 2.34 9.74 -3.32
C LYS A 45 2.30 8.30 -3.83
N ILE A 46 1.19 7.59 -3.61
CA ILE A 46 1.05 6.20 -4.08
C ILE A 46 1.01 6.13 -5.60
N ASN A 47 0.30 7.04 -6.28
CA ASN A 47 0.30 7.14 -7.73
C ASN A 47 1.72 7.27 -8.26
N LEU A 48 2.50 8.23 -7.73
CA LEU A 48 3.90 8.45 -8.10
C LEU A 48 4.75 7.21 -7.83
N GLY A 49 4.58 6.57 -6.67
CA GLY A 49 5.34 5.38 -6.30
C GLY A 49 5.08 4.18 -7.21
N ILE A 50 3.82 3.93 -7.56
CA ILE A 50 3.43 2.84 -8.46
C ILE A 50 3.90 3.14 -9.89
N ASP A 51 3.81 4.39 -10.35
CA ASP A 51 4.29 4.79 -11.67
C ASP A 51 5.81 4.65 -11.80
N GLU A 52 6.56 5.04 -10.77
CA GLU A 52 8.04 4.95 -10.71
C GLU A 52 8.57 3.53 -10.44
N ALA A 53 7.72 2.62 -9.98
CA ALA A 53 8.10 1.24 -9.70
C ALA A 53 8.40 0.48 -11.00
N ARG A 54 9.51 -0.24 -11.03
CA ARG A 54 9.93 -1.10 -12.16
C ARG A 54 9.28 -2.48 -12.10
N SER A 55 8.72 -2.84 -10.95
CA SER A 55 8.09 -4.15 -10.72
C SER A 55 6.60 -4.13 -11.06
N ARG A 56 6.07 -5.26 -11.54
CA ARG A 56 4.63 -5.43 -11.84
C ARG A 56 3.76 -5.50 -10.58
N LEU A 57 4.32 -5.99 -9.48
CA LEU A 57 3.66 -6.04 -8.17
C LEU A 57 4.33 -5.02 -7.26
N VAL A 58 3.53 -4.14 -6.65
CA VAL A 58 4.00 -3.06 -5.80
C VAL A 58 3.37 -3.20 -4.42
N LEU A 59 4.19 -3.40 -3.38
CA LEU A 59 3.74 -3.36 -1.99
C LEU A 59 3.76 -1.92 -1.50
N VAL A 60 2.60 -1.42 -1.09
CA VAL A 60 2.45 -0.14 -0.40
C VAL A 60 2.25 -0.40 1.09
N ALA A 61 3.06 0.26 1.90
CA ALA A 61 3.00 0.22 3.36
C ALA A 61 3.59 1.50 3.94
N TRP A 62 3.19 1.84 5.17
CA TRP A 62 3.78 2.96 5.91
C TRP A 62 5.18 2.62 6.44
N SER A 63 6.01 3.65 6.58
CA SER A 63 7.41 3.52 7.02
C SER A 63 7.58 3.00 8.45
N ASP A 64 6.53 3.08 9.27
CA ASP A 64 6.49 2.63 10.66
C ASP A 64 5.88 1.22 10.83
N MET A 65 5.47 0.58 9.73
CA MET A 65 4.93 -0.77 9.75
C MET A 65 6.03 -1.85 9.79
N LYS A 66 5.79 -2.89 10.59
CA LYS A 66 6.60 -4.12 10.58
C LYS A 66 5.95 -5.14 9.66
N ILE A 67 6.62 -5.43 8.55
CA ILE A 67 6.16 -6.44 7.60
C ILE A 67 6.64 -7.82 8.05
N SER A 68 5.70 -8.72 8.31
CA SER A 68 5.96 -10.12 8.67
C SER A 68 5.38 -11.04 7.60
N PHE A 69 6.17 -12.02 7.15
CA PHE A 69 5.72 -13.03 6.20
C PHE A 69 5.61 -14.39 6.93
N SER A 70 4.40 -14.96 6.96
CA SER A 70 4.18 -16.30 7.54
C SER A 70 4.56 -17.43 6.59
N LEU A 71 4.59 -17.15 5.28
CA LEU A 71 4.91 -18.09 4.20
C LEU A 71 6.10 -17.58 3.39
N SER A 72 6.63 -18.43 2.50
CA SER A 72 7.60 -18.00 1.48
C SER A 72 6.98 -16.91 0.62
N LEU A 73 7.56 -15.69 0.68
CA LEU A 73 7.09 -14.51 -0.06
C LEU A 73 6.89 -14.81 -1.55
N THR A 74 7.78 -15.60 -2.14
CA THR A 74 7.70 -16.01 -3.55
C THR A 74 6.36 -16.68 -3.88
N LYS A 75 5.89 -17.62 -3.05
CA LYS A 75 4.62 -18.33 -3.28
C LYS A 75 3.41 -17.38 -3.17
N VAL A 76 3.48 -16.45 -2.23
CA VAL A 76 2.42 -15.44 -2.05
C VAL A 76 2.38 -14.52 -3.27
N LEU A 77 3.53 -14.04 -3.74
CA LEU A 77 3.63 -13.18 -4.91
C LEU A 77 3.22 -13.91 -6.20
N GLU A 78 3.54 -15.19 -6.37
CA GLU A 78 3.07 -16.01 -7.50
C GLU A 78 1.54 -16.14 -7.49
N LYS A 79 0.95 -16.41 -6.31
CA LYS A 79 -0.51 -16.47 -6.14
C LYS A 79 -1.18 -15.14 -6.47
N ILE A 80 -0.62 -14.03 -6.01
CA ILE A 80 -1.13 -12.68 -6.28
C ILE A 80 -0.95 -12.33 -7.77
N GLY A 81 0.21 -12.63 -8.35
CA GLY A 81 0.52 -12.34 -9.75
C GLY A 81 -0.34 -13.11 -10.74
N GLY A 82 -0.78 -14.32 -10.38
CA GLY A 82 -1.75 -15.10 -11.15
C GLY A 82 -3.22 -14.72 -10.90
N ALA A 83 -3.51 -13.86 -9.92
CA ALA A 83 -4.87 -13.50 -9.57
C ALA A 83 -5.42 -12.37 -10.45
N GLU A 84 -6.71 -12.46 -10.76
CA GLU A 84 -7.48 -11.40 -11.44
C GLU A 84 -7.85 -10.24 -10.49
N THR A 85 -7.00 -9.92 -9.50
CA THR A 85 -7.26 -8.84 -8.52
C THR A 85 -6.45 -7.58 -8.82
N LEU A 86 -7.00 -6.41 -8.48
CA LEU A 86 -6.32 -5.11 -8.54
C LEU A 86 -5.32 -4.96 -7.39
N CYS A 87 -5.78 -5.25 -6.18
CA CYS A 87 -5.00 -5.12 -4.95
C CYS A 87 -5.33 -6.28 -4.00
N THR A 88 -4.30 -6.84 -3.39
CA THR A 88 -4.41 -7.85 -2.33
C THR A 88 -3.97 -7.21 -1.02
N VAL A 89 -4.87 -7.15 -0.04
CA VAL A 89 -4.61 -6.51 1.26
C VAL A 89 -3.99 -7.48 2.27
N PRO A 90 -3.05 -7.03 3.11
CA PRO A 90 -2.48 -7.87 4.17
C PRO A 90 -3.39 -7.97 5.38
N LEU A 91 -3.12 -8.96 6.25
CA LEU A 91 -3.61 -8.95 7.63
C LEU A 91 -2.89 -7.86 8.41
N LEU A 92 -3.62 -6.83 8.83
CA LEU A 92 -3.08 -5.74 9.64
C LEU A 92 -3.25 -6.06 11.13
N LYS A 93 -2.19 -5.80 11.90
CA LYS A 93 -2.19 -5.89 13.36
C LYS A 93 -1.70 -4.58 13.95
N ASN A 94 -2.28 -4.19 15.08
CA ASN A 94 -1.80 -3.04 15.84
C ASN A 94 -0.54 -3.39 16.65
N GLN A 95 -0.05 -2.44 17.44
CA GLN A 95 1.16 -2.60 18.27
C GLN A 95 1.00 -3.68 19.36
N THR A 96 -0.24 -3.93 19.82
CA THR A 96 -0.60 -5.00 20.77
C THR A 96 -0.83 -6.36 20.09
N SER A 97 -0.56 -6.47 18.78
CA SER A 97 -0.77 -7.68 17.95
C SER A 97 -2.23 -8.10 17.77
N GLU A 98 -3.18 -7.22 18.08
CA GLU A 98 -4.60 -7.42 17.82
C GLU A 98 -4.90 -7.16 16.34
N ILE A 99 -5.84 -7.92 15.78
CA ILE A 99 -6.24 -7.80 14.38
C ILE A 99 -7.03 -6.50 14.19
N VAL A 100 -6.64 -5.71 13.19
CA VAL A 100 -7.35 -4.49 12.82
C VAL A 100 -8.53 -4.85 11.90
N PRO A 101 -9.74 -4.28 12.10
CA PRO A 101 -10.89 -4.50 11.22
C PRO A 101 -10.74 -3.78 9.87
N SER A 102 -9.85 -4.29 9.03
CA SER A 102 -9.42 -3.68 7.77
C SER A 102 -10.32 -4.01 6.57
N ILE A 103 -11.27 -4.94 6.68
CA ILE A 103 -12.19 -5.27 5.59
C ILE A 103 -13.36 -4.28 5.58
N GLN A 104 -13.50 -3.53 4.49
CA GLN A 104 -14.54 -2.52 4.33
C GLN A 104 -15.72 -3.08 3.54
N ILE A 105 -16.84 -3.35 4.22
CA ILE A 105 -18.02 -3.96 3.62
C ILE A 105 -19.08 -2.88 3.38
N PRO A 106 -19.53 -2.66 2.13
CA PRO A 106 -20.64 -1.77 1.84
C PRO A 106 -21.96 -2.40 2.31
N ALA A 107 -22.78 -1.63 3.02
CA ALA A 107 -24.09 -2.04 3.50
C ALA A 107 -25.10 -0.90 3.41
N PHE A 108 -26.36 -1.22 3.11
CA PHE A 108 -27.45 -0.25 3.15
C PHE A 108 -28.14 -0.30 4.52
N ILE A 109 -27.99 0.76 5.31
CA ILE A 109 -28.59 0.88 6.64
C ILE A 109 -29.51 2.10 6.64
N LYS A 110 -30.81 1.87 6.86
CA LYS A 110 -31.84 2.94 6.87
C LYS A 110 -31.81 3.80 5.59
N GLY A 111 -31.69 3.15 4.43
CA GLY A 111 -31.66 3.82 3.12
C GLY A 111 -30.38 4.58 2.78
N LYS A 112 -29.33 4.47 3.60
CA LYS A 112 -28.02 5.10 3.34
C LYS A 112 -26.95 4.04 3.15
N LEU A 113 -26.07 4.24 2.16
CA LEU A 113 -24.86 3.44 2.01
C LEU A 113 -23.92 3.76 3.18
N LYS A 114 -23.46 2.72 3.87
CA LYS A 114 -22.49 2.79 4.96
C LYS A 114 -21.41 1.74 4.74
N LEU A 115 -20.23 2.02 5.27
CA LEU A 115 -19.14 1.06 5.34
C LEU A 115 -19.09 0.47 6.74
N ILE A 116 -19.03 -0.85 6.80
CA ILE A 116 -18.89 -1.59 8.04
C ILE A 116 -17.47 -2.19 8.04
N PRO A 117 -16.57 -1.70 8.91
CA PRO A 117 -15.27 -2.32 9.09
C PRO A 117 -15.45 -3.68 9.76
N LYS A 118 -14.77 -4.71 9.24
CA LYS A 118 -14.81 -6.07 9.75
C LYS A 118 -13.41 -6.65 9.85
N GLU A 119 -13.19 -7.46 10.88
CA GLU A 119 -11.96 -8.23 11.01
C GLU A 119 -11.85 -9.27 9.88
N PRO A 120 -10.67 -9.39 9.25
CA PRO A 120 -10.40 -10.48 8.33
C PRO A 120 -10.36 -11.81 9.09
N VAL A 121 -11.35 -12.67 8.83
CA VAL A 121 -11.49 -13.99 9.49
C VAL A 121 -11.03 -15.15 8.61
N GLU A 122 -10.97 -14.96 7.30
CA GLU A 122 -10.55 -15.97 6.33
C GLU A 122 -9.75 -15.35 5.17
N GLU A 123 -8.96 -16.17 4.48
CA GLU A 123 -8.20 -15.73 3.32
C GLU A 123 -9.13 -15.51 2.12
N GLY A 124 -8.87 -14.44 1.34
CA GLY A 124 -9.63 -14.17 0.12
C GLY A 124 -10.91 -13.35 0.34
N MET A 125 -11.17 -12.89 1.56
CA MET A 125 -12.24 -11.91 1.83
C MET A 125 -12.08 -10.68 0.93
N LYS A 126 -13.19 -10.23 0.35
CA LYS A 126 -13.23 -9.02 -0.48
C LYS A 126 -13.44 -7.79 0.41
N THR A 127 -12.71 -6.73 0.11
CA THR A 127 -12.88 -5.40 0.70
C THR A 127 -13.18 -4.40 -0.41
N LEU A 128 -13.93 -3.33 -0.11
CA LEU A 128 -14.25 -2.29 -1.09
C LEU A 128 -13.00 -1.52 -1.54
N PHE A 129 -12.09 -1.24 -0.61
CA PHE A 129 -10.83 -0.56 -0.86
C PHE A 129 -9.75 -1.04 0.12
N PRO A 130 -8.46 -0.85 -0.20
CA PRO A 130 -7.36 -1.16 0.70
C PRO A 130 -7.35 -0.21 1.89
N PHE A 131 -7.66 -0.74 3.08
CA PHE A 131 -7.63 0.06 4.31
C PHE A 131 -6.24 0.64 4.54
N ASP A 132 -6.21 1.94 4.83
CA ASP A 132 -4.96 2.68 5.09
C ASP A 132 -3.97 2.58 3.91
N TYR A 133 -4.51 2.42 2.69
CA TYR A 133 -3.79 2.26 1.42
C TYR A 133 -2.87 1.03 1.33
N CYS A 134 -2.82 0.21 2.36
CA CYS A 134 -1.87 -0.90 2.48
C CYS A 134 -2.29 -2.09 1.61
N GLY A 135 -1.37 -2.58 0.80
CA GLY A 135 -1.67 -3.67 -0.12
C GLY A 135 -0.58 -3.96 -1.12
N VAL A 136 -0.67 -5.14 -1.74
CA VAL A 136 0.10 -5.49 -2.94
C VAL A 136 -0.77 -5.19 -4.15
N TYR A 137 -0.37 -4.18 -4.92
CA TYR A 137 -1.05 -3.70 -6.11
C TYR A 137 -0.47 -4.34 -7.37
N SER A 138 -1.34 -4.70 -8.30
CA SER A 138 -0.96 -4.94 -9.68
C SER A 138 -0.79 -3.60 -10.38
N LYS A 139 0.45 -3.24 -10.75
CA LYS A 139 0.76 -1.96 -11.40
C LYS A 139 -0.09 -1.76 -12.65
N ASP A 140 -0.10 -2.73 -13.55
CA ASP A 140 -0.81 -2.61 -14.83
C ASP A 140 -2.31 -2.35 -14.63
N LYS A 141 -2.96 -3.09 -13.72
CA LYS A 141 -4.39 -2.90 -13.42
C LYS A 141 -4.66 -1.60 -12.69
N TYR A 142 -3.77 -1.17 -11.81
CA TYR A 142 -3.88 0.09 -11.09
C TYR A 142 -3.79 1.30 -12.02
N LEU A 143 -2.87 1.28 -12.98
CA LEU A 143 -2.77 2.32 -13.99
C LEU A 143 -4.04 2.40 -14.84
N LEU A 144 -4.69 1.27 -15.13
CA LEU A 144 -5.98 1.24 -15.85
C LEU A 144 -7.14 1.89 -15.07
N THR A 145 -7.05 1.98 -13.74
CA THR A 145 -8.09 2.70 -12.95
C THR A 145 -7.86 4.20 -12.88
N GLY A 146 -6.72 4.70 -13.37
CA GLY A 146 -6.31 6.09 -13.19
C GLY A 146 -5.76 6.41 -11.79
N GLY A 147 -5.54 5.40 -10.95
CA GLY A 147 -5.03 5.56 -9.59
C GLY A 147 -5.97 6.33 -8.65
N PHE A 148 -5.40 6.96 -7.61
CA PHE A 148 -6.13 7.86 -6.72
C PHE A 148 -6.40 9.21 -7.37
N ASP A 149 -7.56 9.80 -7.10
CA ASP A 149 -7.90 11.13 -7.58
C ASP A 149 -7.08 12.22 -6.84
N HIS A 150 -6.32 12.99 -7.61
CA HIS A 150 -5.50 14.10 -7.13
C HIS A 150 -6.33 15.33 -6.73
N LEU A 151 -7.57 15.46 -7.23
CA LEU A 151 -8.47 16.55 -6.85
C LEU A 151 -9.07 16.34 -5.46
N MET A 152 -9.05 15.11 -4.93
CA MET A 152 -9.51 14.82 -3.59
C MET A 152 -8.41 15.08 -2.57
N THR A 153 -8.49 16.21 -1.89
CA THR A 153 -7.48 16.61 -0.89
C THR A 153 -7.72 16.02 0.50
N ASN A 154 -8.94 15.54 0.77
CA ASN A 154 -9.28 14.92 2.04
C ASN A 154 -8.94 13.42 2.00
N PRO A 155 -8.00 12.95 2.84
CA PRO A 155 -7.60 11.54 2.88
C PRO A 155 -8.77 10.58 3.14
N TYR A 156 -9.81 11.02 3.85
CA TYR A 156 -10.99 10.19 4.12
C TYR A 156 -11.73 9.75 2.85
N TRP A 157 -11.64 10.55 1.79
CA TRP A 157 -12.31 10.28 0.52
C TRP A 157 -11.42 9.54 -0.48
N GLN A 158 -10.11 9.48 -0.23
CA GLN A 158 -9.12 8.79 -1.09
C GLN A 158 -9.02 7.31 -0.79
#